data_AF-A0A8C4X5D1-F1
#
_entry.id   AF-A0A8C4X5D1-F1
#
_cell.length_a   1.000
_cell.length_b   1.000
_cell.length_c   1.000
_cell.angle_alpha   90.00
_cell.angle_beta   90.00
_cell.angle_gamma   90.00
#
_symmetry.space_group_name_H-M   'P 1'
#
loop_
_entity.id
_entity.type
_entity.pdbx_description
1 polymer ?
#
loop_
_entity_poly.entity_id
_entity_poly.type
_entity_poly.pdbx_seq_one_letter_code
_entity_poly.pdbx_strand_id
1 'polypeptide(L)'
;IYHIMKMEKSDVCVAVWDFEAIDIADSKDDSGLFEIEPMNELVVGKNVSLYSMVKTSNTDQFMCYAQDANGAIWKLDLSFSNMTQDPECLFSFHAGNIQGVDVSPSTHLMATTAHDRSVRIYDYVDKREVTLTRFKQGGTFLTWAPRVVNPKGGLITVGFDDGVVRLLEVYDPKGLTLVAGRNSSSDAEIRLKQAFKPHTAAVTAMAYEKNGELLATGSLDNTVFLFSVGDRYEAIGFVKVPGPVRELVWSPPTHEKSTLLILCENGHVVEILPPDPEKQDTVSTFELKNISMKHFAFRSIKSKIMRAIIQREQAREKREKEKKERLRKMEQLGQEITEKDLQDDPEVEEEPLPDIYIPETPSRILCGFYSEPGQFWLCLSDLEKDRIVDDIEDPNAYSIENAKQKMEMDRMIKEAEEKKAIKRKLLAKLQKEFKQLLLKNKDLPEHVQFHRAVCQKTK
;
A
#
# COMPACT_ATOMS: atom_id res chain seq x y z
N ILE A 1 16.14 -36.47 -10.89
CA ILE A 1 14.76 -36.19 -11.37
C ILE A 1 14.57 -34.68 -11.39
N TYR A 2 14.49 -34.09 -12.58
CA TYR A 2 14.02 -32.70 -12.72
C TYR A 2 12.49 -32.71 -12.83
N HIS A 3 11.86 -31.74 -12.18
CA HIS A 3 10.43 -31.50 -12.34
C HIS A 3 10.29 -30.27 -13.22
N ILE A 4 9.87 -30.47 -14.47
CA ILE A 4 9.62 -29.36 -15.39
C ILE A 4 8.11 -29.25 -15.54
N MET A 5 7.60 -28.04 -15.30
CA MET A 5 6.19 -27.76 -15.43
C MET A 5 5.87 -27.58 -16.91
N LYS A 6 5.01 -28.44 -17.47
CA LYS A 6 4.54 -28.32 -18.85
C LYS A 6 3.10 -27.77 -18.81
N MET A 7 2.87 -26.62 -19.41
CA MET A 7 1.51 -26.11 -19.61
C MET A 7 1.01 -26.58 -20.97
N GLU A 8 0.07 -27.52 -21.00
CA GLU A 8 -0.73 -27.83 -22.18
C GLU A 8 -2.11 -27.15 -22.11
N LYS A 9 -2.65 -26.79 -23.28
CA LYS A 9 -3.70 -25.78 -23.49
C LYS A 9 -5.09 -26.04 -22.85
N SER A 10 -5.27 -27.07 -22.04
CA SER A 10 -6.56 -27.38 -21.42
C SER A 10 -6.49 -28.02 -20.03
N ASP A 11 -5.44 -28.81 -19.76
CA ASP A 11 -5.17 -29.41 -18.46
C ASP A 11 -3.73 -29.12 -18.06
N VAL A 12 -3.51 -28.67 -16.82
CA VAL A 12 -2.15 -28.49 -16.30
C VAL A 12 -1.66 -29.82 -15.75
N CYS A 13 -0.58 -30.31 -16.38
CA CYS A 13 0.12 -31.50 -15.95
C CYS A 13 1.50 -31.14 -15.37
N VAL A 14 1.90 -31.88 -14.34
CA VAL A 14 3.29 -31.91 -13.89
C VAL A 14 3.93 -33.13 -14.54
N ALA A 15 4.83 -32.87 -15.46
CA ALA A 15 5.58 -33.90 -16.16
C ALA A 15 6.93 -34.14 -15.46
N VAL A 16 7.35 -35.40 -15.45
CA VAL A 16 8.58 -35.84 -14.78
C VAL A 16 9.42 -36.62 -15.77
N TRP A 17 10.68 -36.21 -15.89
CA TRP A 17 11.67 -36.85 -16.75
C TRP A 17 12.72 -37.57 -15.91
N ASP A 18 13.18 -38.70 -16.43
CA ASP A 18 14.34 -39.38 -15.89
C ASP A 18 15.61 -38.57 -16.20
N PHE A 19 16.48 -38.42 -15.21
CA PHE A 19 17.71 -37.64 -15.35
C PHE A 19 18.73 -38.38 -16.22
N GLU A 20 18.87 -39.69 -16.06
CA GLU A 20 19.84 -40.47 -16.84
C GLU A 20 19.47 -40.44 -18.33
N ALA A 21 18.18 -40.53 -18.65
CA ALA A 21 17.69 -40.37 -20.03
C ALA A 21 17.99 -38.98 -20.63
N ILE A 22 17.93 -37.91 -19.84
CA ILE A 22 18.30 -36.55 -20.30
C ILE A 22 19.81 -36.42 -20.47
N ASP A 23 20.60 -36.94 -19.53
CA ASP A 23 22.06 -36.77 -19.51
C ASP A 23 22.75 -37.53 -20.66
N ILE A 24 22.14 -38.62 -21.13
CA ILE A 24 22.65 -39.45 -22.22
C ILE A 24 22.09 -39.00 -23.60
N ALA A 25 21.13 -38.07 -23.62
CA ALA A 25 20.52 -37.63 -24.86
C ALA A 25 21.48 -36.81 -25.73
N ASP A 26 21.54 -37.14 -27.02
CA ASP A 26 22.40 -36.47 -28.00
C ASP A 26 21.57 -35.98 -29.20
N SER A 27 21.88 -34.79 -29.69
CA SER A 27 21.15 -34.18 -30.80
C SER A 27 21.59 -34.80 -32.13
N LYS A 28 20.63 -35.27 -32.93
CA LYS A 28 20.92 -35.86 -34.25
C LYS A 28 21.33 -34.82 -35.31
N ASP A 29 21.09 -33.54 -35.04
CA ASP A 29 21.34 -32.41 -35.93
C ASP A 29 22.13 -31.30 -35.21
N ASP A 30 22.83 -30.43 -35.96
CA ASP A 30 23.59 -29.27 -35.45
C ASP A 30 22.75 -28.19 -34.72
N SER A 31 21.44 -28.42 -34.56
CA SER A 31 20.52 -27.51 -33.87
C SER A 31 20.70 -27.50 -32.35
N GLY A 32 21.30 -28.55 -31.78
CA GLY A 32 21.44 -28.74 -30.33
C GLY A 32 20.12 -28.94 -29.58
N LEU A 33 19.02 -29.21 -30.28
CA LEU A 33 17.70 -29.48 -29.71
C LEU A 33 17.35 -30.97 -29.87
N PHE A 34 16.82 -31.58 -28.81
CA PHE A 34 16.29 -32.95 -28.84
C PHE A 34 14.96 -33.01 -28.07
N GLU A 35 14.04 -33.85 -28.53
CA GLU A 35 12.72 -34.06 -27.92
C GLU A 35 12.75 -35.32 -27.05
N ILE A 36 12.33 -35.20 -25.78
CA ILE A 36 12.20 -36.34 -24.86
C ILE A 36 10.77 -36.39 -24.33
N GLU A 37 10.15 -37.56 -24.49
CA GLU A 37 8.85 -37.86 -23.89
C GLU A 37 8.99 -37.97 -22.34
N PRO A 38 8.08 -37.36 -21.59
CA PRO A 38 8.11 -37.46 -20.13
C PRO A 38 7.89 -38.91 -19.67
N MET A 39 8.58 -39.30 -18.61
CA MET A 39 8.47 -40.63 -18.01
C MET A 39 7.11 -40.82 -17.33
N ASN A 40 6.63 -39.77 -16.65
CA ASN A 40 5.32 -39.76 -16.02
C ASN A 40 4.70 -38.36 -16.09
N GLU A 41 3.36 -38.31 -16.09
CA GLU A 41 2.60 -37.07 -16.04
C GLU A 41 1.52 -37.14 -14.95
N LEU A 42 1.41 -36.10 -14.14
CA LEU A 42 0.37 -35.94 -13.13
C LEU A 42 -0.54 -34.78 -13.52
N VAL A 43 -1.81 -35.07 -13.83
CA VAL A 43 -2.80 -34.05 -14.13
C VAL A 43 -3.33 -33.43 -12.83
N VAL A 44 -3.08 -32.13 -12.62
CA VAL A 44 -3.43 -31.45 -11.36
C VAL A 44 -4.91 -31.06 -11.31
N GLY A 45 -5.45 -30.61 -12.44
CA GLY A 45 -6.86 -30.28 -12.54
C GLY A 45 -7.20 -29.43 -13.75
N LYS A 46 -8.50 -29.26 -13.97
CA LYS A 46 -9.06 -28.41 -15.03
C LYS A 46 -8.99 -26.95 -14.59
N ASN A 47 -8.44 -26.09 -15.45
CA ASN A 47 -8.34 -24.64 -15.21
C ASN A 47 -7.47 -24.24 -13.99
N VAL A 48 -6.45 -25.04 -13.71
CA VAL A 48 -5.35 -24.72 -12.77
C VAL A 48 -4.25 -24.00 -13.54
N SER A 49 -3.57 -23.02 -12.95
CA SER A 49 -2.42 -22.34 -13.55
C SER A 49 -1.26 -22.30 -12.57
N LEU A 50 -0.55 -23.41 -12.43
CA LEU A 50 0.60 -23.48 -11.53
C LEU A 50 1.70 -22.49 -11.94
N TYR A 51 2.26 -21.79 -10.97
CA TYR A 51 3.32 -20.81 -11.16
C TYR A 51 4.61 -21.17 -10.42
N SER A 52 4.50 -21.83 -9.27
CA SER A 52 5.65 -22.21 -8.45
C SER A 52 5.40 -23.57 -7.80
N MET A 53 6.47 -24.34 -7.62
CA MET A 53 6.42 -25.64 -6.95
C MET A 53 7.63 -25.85 -6.06
N VAL A 54 7.40 -26.36 -4.85
CA VAL A 54 8.43 -26.62 -3.84
C VAL A 54 8.30 -28.05 -3.34
N LYS A 55 9.39 -28.81 -3.44
CA LYS A 55 9.46 -30.19 -2.90
C LYS A 55 9.65 -30.15 -1.39
N THR A 56 9.05 -31.09 -0.66
CA THR A 56 9.31 -31.21 0.78
C THR A 56 10.73 -31.74 1.05
N SER A 57 11.30 -31.35 2.19
CA SER A 57 12.64 -31.77 2.61
C SER A 57 12.71 -33.20 3.15
N ASN A 58 11.58 -33.88 3.37
CA ASN A 58 11.58 -35.25 3.89
C ASN A 58 11.89 -36.23 2.75
N THR A 59 12.91 -37.07 2.94
CA THR A 59 13.54 -37.87 1.90
C THR A 59 12.71 -39.06 1.41
N ASP A 60 11.71 -39.50 2.18
CA ASP A 60 10.99 -40.75 1.90
C ASP A 60 9.68 -40.56 1.11
N GLN A 61 9.25 -39.31 0.86
CA GLN A 61 8.05 -39.02 0.10
C GLN A 61 8.31 -37.94 -0.96
N PHE A 62 7.96 -38.24 -2.21
CA PHE A 62 8.05 -37.29 -3.33
C PHE A 62 6.87 -36.30 -3.33
N MET A 63 6.59 -35.69 -2.18
CA MET A 63 5.55 -34.69 -2.05
C MET A 63 6.05 -33.32 -2.52
N CYS A 64 5.20 -32.60 -3.23
CA CYS A 64 5.44 -31.24 -3.69
C CYS A 64 4.24 -30.36 -3.36
N TYR A 65 4.49 -29.12 -2.95
CA TYR A 65 3.47 -28.09 -2.86
C TYR A 65 3.55 -27.19 -4.08
N ALA A 66 2.42 -26.95 -4.73
CA ALA A 66 2.36 -26.10 -5.91
C ALA A 66 1.41 -24.92 -5.68
N GLN A 67 1.85 -23.72 -6.03
CA GLN A 67 1.06 -22.50 -5.97
C GLN A 67 0.44 -22.22 -7.35
N ASP A 68 -0.87 -22.06 -7.37
CA ASP A 68 -1.66 -21.66 -8.53
C ASP A 68 -1.78 -20.14 -8.60
N ALA A 69 -1.66 -19.57 -9.79
CA ALA A 69 -1.94 -18.16 -10.08
C ALA A 69 -3.38 -17.77 -9.71
N ASN A 70 -4.31 -18.74 -9.67
CA ASN A 70 -5.68 -18.55 -9.19
C ASN A 70 -5.80 -18.54 -7.65
N GLY A 71 -4.70 -18.51 -6.90
CA GLY A 71 -4.70 -18.41 -5.44
C GLY A 71 -4.88 -19.74 -4.70
N ALA A 72 -4.84 -20.87 -5.41
CA ALA A 72 -4.90 -22.20 -4.81
C ALA A 72 -3.51 -22.74 -4.42
N ILE A 73 -3.46 -23.53 -3.36
CA ILE A 73 -2.27 -24.28 -2.93
C ILE A 73 -2.60 -25.76 -3.05
N TRP A 74 -1.83 -26.44 -3.88
CA TRP A 74 -1.97 -27.85 -4.18
C TRP A 74 -0.88 -28.65 -3.50
N LYS A 75 -1.22 -29.88 -3.09
CA LYS A 75 -0.30 -30.89 -2.62
C LYS A 75 -0.31 -32.03 -3.63
N LEU A 76 0.85 -32.30 -4.19
CA LEU A 76 1.07 -33.21 -5.31
C LEU A 76 1.96 -34.35 -4.84
N ASP A 77 1.53 -35.58 -5.10
CA ASP A 77 2.34 -36.77 -4.91
C ASP A 77 3.00 -37.14 -6.24
N LEU A 78 4.32 -36.94 -6.33
CA LEU A 78 5.12 -37.24 -7.52
C LEU A 78 5.91 -38.55 -7.34
N SER A 79 5.44 -39.48 -6.49
CA SER A 79 6.07 -40.79 -6.32
C SER A 79 5.81 -41.74 -7.49
N PHE A 80 4.73 -41.54 -8.24
CA PHE A 80 4.29 -42.39 -9.36
C PHE A 80 4.32 -43.90 -9.05
N SER A 81 4.06 -44.24 -7.79
CA SER A 81 3.88 -45.61 -7.32
C SER A 81 2.41 -46.03 -7.44
N ASN A 82 2.13 -47.33 -7.23
CA ASN A 82 0.75 -47.81 -7.12
C ASN A 82 -0.03 -47.23 -5.92
N MET A 83 0.63 -46.43 -5.06
CA MET A 83 0.05 -45.74 -3.91
C MET A 83 0.02 -44.22 -4.08
N THR A 84 0.29 -43.70 -5.29
CA THR A 84 0.28 -42.26 -5.57
C THR A 84 -1.06 -41.64 -5.23
N GLN A 85 -1.05 -40.58 -4.42
CA GLN A 85 -2.26 -39.84 -4.07
C GLN A 85 -2.65 -38.87 -5.18
N ASP A 86 -3.96 -38.74 -5.41
CA ASP A 86 -4.49 -37.71 -6.30
C ASP A 86 -4.11 -36.30 -5.80
N PRO A 87 -3.92 -35.32 -6.70
CA PRO A 87 -3.67 -33.93 -6.33
C PRO A 87 -4.70 -33.39 -5.35
N GLU A 88 -4.24 -32.89 -4.21
CA GLU A 88 -5.08 -32.38 -3.14
C GLU A 88 -5.01 -30.85 -3.10
N CYS A 89 -6.12 -30.16 -3.37
CA CYS A 89 -6.20 -28.70 -3.16
C CYS A 89 -6.36 -28.42 -1.66
N LEU A 90 -5.29 -27.95 -1.01
CA LEU A 90 -5.28 -27.70 0.43
C LEU A 90 -5.98 -26.40 0.81
N PHE A 91 -5.72 -25.34 0.05
CA PHE A 91 -6.27 -24.01 0.32
C PHE A 91 -6.62 -23.31 -0.99
N SER A 92 -7.64 -22.47 -0.95
CA SER A 92 -7.98 -21.56 -2.05
C SER A 92 -8.22 -20.18 -1.47
N PHE A 93 -7.47 -19.20 -1.96
CA PHE A 93 -7.60 -17.79 -1.58
C PHE A 93 -8.03 -16.95 -2.78
N HIS A 94 -8.22 -15.65 -2.56
CA HIS A 94 -8.42 -14.73 -3.67
C HIS A 94 -7.20 -14.66 -4.57
N ALA A 95 -7.42 -14.70 -5.89
CA ALA A 95 -6.37 -14.45 -6.87
C ALA A 95 -6.21 -12.93 -7.09
N GLY A 96 -5.15 -12.34 -6.54
CA GLY A 96 -4.83 -10.92 -6.71
C GLY A 96 -5.54 -9.99 -5.72
N ASN A 97 -5.75 -8.73 -6.13
CA ASN A 97 -6.23 -7.66 -5.25
C ASN A 97 -7.64 -7.92 -4.74
N ILE A 98 -7.81 -7.88 -3.42
CA ILE A 98 -9.12 -7.82 -2.77
C ILE A 98 -9.66 -6.40 -2.96
N GLN A 99 -10.81 -6.28 -3.61
CA GLN A 99 -11.42 -4.99 -3.97
C GLN A 99 -12.42 -4.50 -2.92
N GLY A 100 -13.06 -5.42 -2.21
CA GLY A 100 -14.00 -5.07 -1.15
C GLY A 100 -13.92 -6.06 0.01
N VAL A 101 -14.06 -5.52 1.21
CA VAL A 101 -14.18 -6.27 2.46
C VAL A 101 -15.20 -5.57 3.35
N ASP A 102 -16.10 -6.33 3.97
CA ASP A 102 -17.00 -5.81 4.99
C ASP A 102 -17.36 -6.90 6.00
N VAL A 103 -17.77 -6.47 7.20
CA VAL A 103 -18.10 -7.35 8.32
C VAL A 103 -19.58 -7.25 8.62
N SER A 104 -20.18 -8.39 8.94
CA SER A 104 -21.59 -8.43 9.32
C SER A 104 -21.82 -7.58 10.55
N PRO A 105 -22.80 -6.67 10.52
CA PRO A 105 -23.10 -5.90 11.72
C PRO A 105 -23.76 -6.79 12.78
N SER A 106 -24.31 -7.97 12.42
CA SER A 106 -25.07 -8.85 13.32
C SER A 106 -24.41 -10.18 13.67
N THR A 107 -23.47 -10.66 12.86
CA THR A 107 -22.87 -12.01 13.00
C THR A 107 -21.34 -11.94 12.97
N HIS A 108 -20.67 -13.05 13.27
CA HIS A 108 -19.20 -13.16 13.17
C HIS A 108 -18.70 -13.49 11.75
N LEU A 109 -19.45 -13.03 10.74
CA LEU A 109 -19.12 -13.26 9.35
C LEU A 109 -18.44 -12.03 8.74
N MET A 110 -17.50 -12.28 7.84
CA MET A 110 -16.84 -11.29 7.01
C MET A 110 -16.99 -11.71 5.55
N ALA A 111 -17.19 -10.75 4.66
CA ALA A 111 -17.34 -10.99 3.24
C ALA A 111 -16.23 -10.26 2.49
N THR A 112 -15.68 -10.92 1.47
CA THR A 112 -14.66 -10.33 0.59
C THR A 112 -15.04 -10.55 -0.87
N THR A 113 -14.58 -9.64 -1.72
CA THR A 113 -14.70 -9.77 -3.17
C THR A 113 -13.41 -9.34 -3.86
N ALA A 114 -13.13 -9.95 -5.00
CA ALA A 114 -11.95 -9.64 -5.79
C ALA A 114 -12.23 -9.70 -7.31
N HIS A 115 -11.22 -9.34 -8.10
CA HIS A 115 -11.24 -9.50 -9.56
C HIS A 115 -11.20 -10.96 -10.02
N ASP A 116 -10.91 -11.90 -9.11
CA ASP A 116 -10.99 -13.34 -9.38
C ASP A 116 -12.42 -13.87 -9.59
N ARG A 117 -13.41 -12.96 -9.54
CA ARG A 117 -14.84 -13.20 -9.74
C ARG A 117 -15.49 -14.00 -8.62
N SER A 118 -14.80 -14.15 -7.48
CA SER A 118 -15.37 -14.80 -6.30
C SER A 118 -15.82 -13.77 -5.26
N VAL A 119 -16.92 -14.10 -4.61
CA VAL A 119 -17.34 -13.50 -3.34
C VAL A 119 -17.23 -14.60 -2.30
N ARG A 120 -16.46 -14.35 -1.25
CA ARG A 120 -16.13 -15.34 -0.21
C ARG A 120 -16.63 -14.84 1.13
N ILE A 121 -17.15 -15.77 1.93
CA ILE A 121 -17.65 -15.53 3.28
C ILE A 121 -16.79 -16.31 4.26
N TYR A 122 -16.32 -15.62 5.29
CA TYR A 122 -15.47 -16.17 6.33
C TYR A 122 -16.15 -16.04 7.69
N ASP A 123 -15.95 -17.05 8.53
CA ASP A 123 -16.12 -16.91 9.97
C ASP A 123 -14.76 -16.53 10.55
N TYR A 124 -14.64 -15.30 11.03
CA TYR A 124 -13.36 -14.79 11.54
C TYR A 124 -13.07 -15.23 12.98
N VAL A 125 -14.05 -15.81 13.69
CA VAL A 125 -13.85 -16.42 15.01
C VAL A 125 -13.29 -17.83 14.84
N ASP A 126 -13.90 -18.63 13.97
CA ASP A 126 -13.46 -19.98 13.62
C ASP A 126 -12.25 -20.00 12.67
N LYS A 127 -11.89 -18.85 12.09
CA LYS A 127 -10.80 -18.67 11.11
C LYS A 127 -10.94 -19.59 9.89
N ARG A 128 -12.17 -19.76 9.40
CA ARG A 128 -12.48 -20.64 8.27
C ARG A 128 -13.31 -19.95 7.22
N GLU A 129 -13.13 -20.36 5.97
CA GLU A 129 -14.06 -20.04 4.90
C GLU A 129 -15.35 -20.83 5.12
N VAL A 130 -16.48 -20.13 5.11
CA VAL A 130 -17.80 -20.74 5.28
C VAL A 130 -18.36 -21.13 3.93
N THR A 131 -18.29 -20.22 2.95
CA THR A 131 -18.84 -20.43 1.62
C THR A 131 -18.26 -19.45 0.62
N LEU A 132 -18.33 -19.79 -0.66
CA LEU A 132 -17.94 -18.92 -1.76
C LEU A 132 -18.95 -19.03 -2.89
N THR A 133 -19.07 -17.97 -3.68
CA THR A 133 -19.77 -18.04 -4.96
C THR A 133 -18.95 -17.36 -6.04
N ARG A 134 -19.06 -17.84 -7.29
CA ARG A 134 -18.35 -17.30 -8.44
C ARG A 134 -19.31 -16.70 -9.45
N PHE A 135 -18.93 -15.55 -9.99
CA PHE A 135 -19.67 -14.83 -11.02
C PHE A 135 -18.89 -14.82 -12.33
N LYS A 136 -19.52 -14.30 -13.38
CA LYS A 136 -18.87 -14.12 -14.68
C LYS A 136 -17.89 -12.94 -14.69
N GLN A 137 -18.10 -11.99 -13.79
CA GLN A 137 -17.45 -10.68 -13.68
C GLN A 137 -16.76 -10.52 -12.33
N GLY A 138 -15.71 -9.70 -12.28
CA GLY A 138 -14.97 -9.42 -11.05
C GLY A 138 -15.76 -8.46 -10.15
N GLY A 139 -15.78 -8.70 -8.84
CA GLY A 139 -16.41 -7.77 -7.91
C GLY A 139 -15.45 -6.63 -7.57
N THR A 140 -15.98 -5.41 -7.51
CA THR A 140 -15.24 -4.15 -7.39
C THR A 140 -15.53 -3.40 -6.10
N PHE A 141 -16.67 -3.66 -5.47
CA PHE A 141 -17.03 -3.08 -4.17
C PHE A 141 -17.97 -4.02 -3.42
N LEU A 142 -17.92 -4.02 -2.10
CA LEU A 142 -18.76 -4.86 -1.25
C LEU A 142 -19.18 -4.08 0.00
N THR A 143 -20.46 -4.22 0.38
CA THR A 143 -20.96 -3.72 1.66
C THR A 143 -22.04 -4.65 2.23
N TRP A 144 -22.04 -4.80 3.55
CA TRP A 144 -23.07 -5.49 4.30
C TRP A 144 -24.26 -4.56 4.55
N ALA A 145 -25.47 -5.07 4.39
CA ALA A 145 -26.65 -4.28 4.74
C ALA A 145 -26.67 -4.01 6.26
N PRO A 146 -26.96 -2.77 6.69
CA PRO A 146 -26.99 -2.43 8.10
C PRO A 146 -28.14 -3.15 8.83
N ARG A 147 -28.05 -3.24 10.16
CA ARG A 147 -29.05 -3.89 11.02
C ARG A 147 -30.49 -3.40 10.80
N VAL A 148 -30.65 -2.12 10.46
CA VAL A 148 -31.97 -1.52 10.18
C VAL A 148 -32.61 -2.08 8.90
N VAL A 149 -31.80 -2.45 7.90
CA VAL A 149 -32.26 -3.05 6.64
C VAL A 149 -32.41 -4.57 6.76
N ASN A 150 -31.42 -5.22 7.38
CA ASN A 150 -31.44 -6.67 7.54
C ASN A 150 -31.01 -7.07 8.96
N PRO A 151 -31.96 -7.15 9.92
CA PRO A 151 -31.64 -7.48 11.31
C PRO A 151 -30.93 -8.83 11.48
N LYS A 152 -31.25 -9.79 10.61
CA LYS A 152 -30.64 -11.13 10.58
C LYS A 152 -29.17 -11.13 10.16
N GLY A 153 -28.67 -10.04 9.56
CA GLY A 153 -27.29 -9.89 9.11
C GLY A 153 -26.91 -10.80 7.95
N GLY A 154 -27.87 -11.27 7.16
CA GLY A 154 -27.64 -12.18 6.04
C GLY A 154 -27.56 -11.50 4.69
N LEU A 155 -27.68 -10.16 4.59
CA LEU A 155 -27.77 -9.48 3.31
C LEU A 155 -26.50 -8.70 2.99
N ILE A 156 -25.88 -9.00 1.85
CA ILE A 156 -24.73 -8.29 1.31
C ILE A 156 -25.04 -7.71 -0.07
N THR A 157 -24.42 -6.58 -0.39
CA THR A 157 -24.53 -5.90 -1.69
C THR A 157 -23.16 -5.86 -2.32
N VAL A 158 -23.04 -6.38 -3.54
CA VAL A 158 -21.77 -6.48 -4.27
C VAL A 158 -21.90 -5.77 -5.61
N GLY A 159 -20.97 -4.86 -5.88
CA GLY A 159 -20.81 -4.16 -7.15
C GLY A 159 -19.77 -4.86 -8.02
N PHE A 160 -19.97 -4.84 -9.34
CA PHE A 160 -19.14 -5.53 -10.31
C PHE A 160 -18.54 -4.58 -11.35
N ASP A 161 -17.52 -5.09 -12.06
CA ASP A 161 -16.79 -4.40 -13.13
C ASP A 161 -17.68 -3.95 -14.32
N ASP A 162 -18.77 -4.67 -14.60
CA ASP A 162 -19.71 -4.43 -15.69
C ASP A 162 -20.85 -3.45 -15.32
N GLY A 163 -20.78 -2.87 -14.13
CA GLY A 163 -21.78 -1.95 -13.60
C GLY A 163 -23.00 -2.64 -13.00
N VAL A 164 -23.00 -3.97 -12.88
CA VAL A 164 -24.08 -4.71 -12.20
C VAL A 164 -23.90 -4.65 -10.68
N VAL A 165 -25.01 -4.50 -9.98
CA VAL A 165 -25.10 -4.65 -8.53
C VAL A 165 -25.92 -5.89 -8.21
N ARG A 166 -25.40 -6.74 -7.32
CA ARG A 166 -26.08 -7.96 -6.86
C ARG A 166 -26.30 -7.90 -5.36
N LEU A 167 -27.53 -8.18 -4.95
CA LEU A 167 -27.90 -8.42 -3.56
C LEU A 167 -27.86 -9.92 -3.33
N LEU A 168 -26.97 -10.33 -2.44
CA LEU A 168 -26.79 -11.73 -2.09
C LEU A 168 -27.27 -11.95 -0.67
N GLU A 169 -28.02 -13.01 -0.47
CA GLU A 169 -28.44 -13.46 0.85
C GLU A 169 -27.56 -14.63 1.25
N VAL A 170 -26.79 -14.42 2.30
CA VAL A 170 -26.12 -15.45 3.09
C VAL A 170 -27.14 -15.98 4.07
N TYR A 171 -27.43 -17.27 4.03
CA TYR A 171 -28.38 -17.90 4.95
C TYR A 171 -27.87 -19.26 5.42
N ASP A 172 -28.34 -19.65 6.58
CA ASP A 172 -28.19 -21.01 7.10
C ASP A 172 -29.61 -21.56 7.31
N PRO A 173 -29.95 -22.74 6.76
CA PRO A 173 -31.23 -23.41 7.02
C PRO A 173 -31.53 -23.61 8.53
N LYS A 174 -30.50 -23.73 9.36
CA LYS A 174 -30.60 -23.86 10.83
C LYS A 174 -30.59 -22.50 11.56
N GLY A 175 -30.39 -21.41 10.82
CA GLY A 175 -30.36 -20.02 11.29
C GLY A 175 -28.94 -19.49 11.54
N LEU A 176 -28.67 -18.25 11.12
CA LEU A 176 -27.36 -17.56 11.17
C LEU A 176 -26.86 -17.19 12.60
N THR A 177 -27.29 -17.91 13.65
CA THR A 177 -26.94 -17.55 15.03
C THR A 177 -25.58 -18.12 15.41
N LEU A 178 -24.52 -17.45 14.96
CA LEU A 178 -23.13 -17.79 15.29
C LEU A 178 -22.72 -16.96 16.51
N VAL A 179 -23.10 -17.42 17.71
CA VAL A 179 -22.56 -16.93 18.99
C VAL A 179 -21.59 -17.98 19.51
N ALA A 180 -20.42 -17.54 19.99
CA ALA A 180 -19.31 -18.38 20.44
C ALA A 180 -19.74 -19.57 21.30
N GLY A 181 -19.32 -20.78 20.89
CA GLY A 181 -19.42 -21.99 21.72
C GLY A 181 -20.43 -23.06 21.29
N ARG A 182 -20.86 -23.14 20.01
CA ARG A 182 -21.63 -24.30 19.51
C ARG A 182 -21.00 -25.00 18.31
N ASN A 183 -21.13 -26.31 18.38
CA ASN A 183 -20.47 -27.32 17.57
C ASN A 183 -20.89 -27.29 16.10
N SER A 184 -19.88 -27.25 15.22
CA SER A 184 -19.78 -27.87 13.88
C SER A 184 -21.01 -27.89 12.94
N SER A 185 -20.79 -27.34 11.75
CA SER A 185 -21.50 -27.60 10.49
C SER A 185 -22.95 -27.12 10.38
N SER A 186 -23.06 -25.84 10.11
CA SER A 186 -23.95 -25.42 9.03
C SER A 186 -23.13 -24.72 7.94
N ASP A 187 -23.17 -25.28 6.74
CA ASP A 187 -22.65 -24.63 5.55
C ASP A 187 -23.63 -23.51 5.22
N ALA A 188 -23.31 -22.28 5.60
CA ALA A 188 -24.10 -21.14 5.14
C ALA A 188 -24.03 -21.11 3.62
N GLU A 189 -25.16 -20.92 2.96
CA GLU A 189 -25.25 -20.84 1.51
C GLU A 189 -25.44 -19.38 1.08
N ILE A 190 -25.01 -19.08 -0.15
CA ILE A 190 -25.26 -17.78 -0.78
C ILE A 190 -26.29 -17.99 -1.89
N ARG A 191 -27.37 -17.20 -1.85
CA ARG A 191 -28.30 -17.09 -2.98
C ARG A 191 -28.39 -15.66 -3.49
N LEU A 192 -28.64 -15.53 -4.79
CA LEU A 192 -28.96 -14.25 -5.40
C LEU A 192 -30.38 -13.83 -5.02
N LYS A 193 -30.54 -12.74 -4.28
CA LYS A 193 -31.85 -12.15 -3.97
C LYS A 193 -32.34 -11.26 -5.12
N GLN A 194 -31.47 -10.40 -5.63
CA GLN A 194 -31.79 -9.45 -6.70
C GLN A 194 -30.51 -9.07 -7.46
N ALA A 195 -30.65 -8.78 -8.76
CA ALA A 195 -29.60 -8.16 -9.56
C ALA A 195 -30.20 -7.02 -10.38
N PHE A 196 -29.47 -5.92 -10.51
CA PHE A 196 -29.82 -4.80 -11.38
C PHE A 196 -28.56 -4.17 -11.96
N LYS A 197 -28.70 -3.48 -13.10
CA LYS A 197 -27.59 -2.82 -13.80
C LYS A 197 -27.84 -1.31 -13.83
N PRO A 198 -27.46 -0.58 -12.75
CA PRO A 198 -27.56 0.88 -12.75
C PRO A 198 -26.52 1.52 -13.68
N HIS A 199 -25.33 0.91 -13.78
CA HIS A 199 -24.17 1.59 -14.35
C HIS A 199 -23.69 0.93 -15.65
N THR A 200 -23.00 1.73 -16.44
CA THR A 200 -22.35 1.30 -17.69
C THR A 200 -20.89 0.91 -17.49
N ALA A 201 -20.29 1.30 -16.37
CA ALA A 201 -18.93 0.96 -15.96
C ALA A 201 -18.89 0.44 -14.51
N ALA A 202 -17.70 0.05 -14.05
CA ALA A 202 -17.47 -0.55 -12.74
C ALA A 202 -18.13 0.22 -11.58
N VAL A 203 -18.79 -0.50 -10.68
CA VAL A 203 -19.35 0.07 -9.45
C VAL A 203 -18.22 0.26 -8.44
N THR A 204 -17.98 1.49 -8.02
CA THR A 204 -16.80 1.86 -7.21
C THR A 204 -17.15 2.22 -5.78
N ALA A 205 -18.40 2.54 -5.51
CA ALA A 205 -18.85 2.93 -4.18
C ALA A 205 -20.32 2.57 -3.98
N MET A 206 -20.68 2.15 -2.77
CA MET A 206 -22.06 1.95 -2.35
C MET A 206 -22.21 2.39 -0.90
N ALA A 207 -23.33 3.04 -0.58
CA ALA A 207 -23.58 3.50 0.78
C ALA A 207 -25.08 3.46 1.13
N TYR A 208 -25.39 2.83 2.26
CA TYR A 208 -26.73 2.85 2.85
C TYR A 208 -26.96 4.14 3.62
N GLU A 209 -28.16 4.69 3.47
CA GLU A 209 -28.60 5.84 4.24
C GLU A 209 -28.89 5.43 5.70
N LYS A 210 -28.85 6.41 6.62
CA LYS A 210 -28.88 6.16 8.07
C LYS A 210 -30.11 5.36 8.53
N ASN A 211 -31.27 5.57 7.91
CA ASN A 211 -32.50 4.86 8.25
C ASN A 211 -32.62 3.53 7.49
N GLY A 212 -31.73 3.28 6.54
CA GLY A 212 -31.79 2.13 5.67
C GLY A 212 -32.85 2.22 4.59
N GLU A 213 -33.48 3.39 4.37
CA GLU A 213 -34.53 3.57 3.37
C GLU A 213 -33.96 3.78 1.96
N LEU A 214 -32.71 4.20 1.86
CA LEU A 214 -32.03 4.47 0.60
C LEU A 214 -30.69 3.74 0.49
N LEU A 215 -30.37 3.30 -0.73
CA LEU A 215 -29.04 2.86 -1.13
C LEU A 215 -28.56 3.76 -2.26
N ALA A 216 -27.36 4.30 -2.12
CA ALA A 216 -26.66 4.99 -3.19
C ALA A 216 -25.59 4.08 -3.81
N THR A 217 -25.50 4.07 -5.14
CA THR A 217 -24.45 3.36 -5.88
C THR A 217 -23.74 4.34 -6.82
N GLY A 218 -22.41 4.32 -6.81
CA GLY A 218 -21.56 5.19 -7.62
C GLY A 218 -20.66 4.38 -8.53
N SER A 219 -20.33 4.96 -9.68
CA SER A 219 -19.54 4.29 -10.72
C SER A 219 -18.49 5.20 -11.36
N LEU A 220 -17.56 4.54 -12.06
CA LEU A 220 -16.64 5.18 -12.99
C LEU A 220 -17.34 5.85 -14.19
N ASP A 221 -18.63 5.59 -14.42
CA ASP A 221 -19.41 6.22 -15.49
C ASP A 221 -19.91 7.65 -15.17
N ASN A 222 -19.43 8.22 -14.05
CA ASN A 222 -19.78 9.56 -13.57
C ASN A 222 -21.25 9.71 -13.17
N THR A 223 -21.91 8.61 -12.77
CA THR A 223 -23.27 8.64 -12.24
C THR A 223 -23.35 8.09 -10.82
N VAL A 224 -24.31 8.62 -10.06
CA VAL A 224 -24.75 8.05 -8.79
C VAL A 224 -26.22 7.70 -8.91
N PHE A 225 -26.55 6.42 -8.75
CA PHE A 225 -27.91 5.91 -8.71
C PHE A 225 -28.41 5.79 -7.27
N LEU A 226 -29.69 6.09 -7.07
CA LEU A 226 -30.37 6.02 -5.79
C LEU A 226 -31.51 5.00 -5.88
N PHE A 227 -31.58 4.15 -4.87
CA PHE A 227 -32.58 3.10 -4.75
C PHE A 227 -33.35 3.25 -3.45
N SER A 228 -34.67 3.07 -3.53
CA SER A 228 -35.49 2.81 -2.34
C SER A 228 -35.26 1.38 -1.89
N VAL A 229 -35.05 1.21 -0.58
CA VAL A 229 -34.74 -0.06 0.05
C VAL A 229 -35.99 -0.60 0.74
N GLY A 230 -36.49 -1.72 0.22
CA GLY A 230 -37.56 -2.50 0.83
C GLY A 230 -37.32 -4.00 0.64
N ASP A 231 -38.40 -4.77 0.46
CA ASP A 231 -38.30 -6.19 0.09
C ASP A 231 -37.51 -6.39 -1.20
N ARG A 232 -37.73 -5.47 -2.16
CA ARG A 232 -36.96 -5.26 -3.37
C ARG A 232 -36.37 -3.86 -3.37
N TYR A 233 -35.24 -3.72 -4.05
CA TYR A 233 -34.59 -2.43 -4.23
C TYR A 233 -35.10 -1.83 -5.52
N GLU A 234 -35.74 -0.67 -5.44
CA GLU A 234 -36.40 -0.01 -6.57
C GLU A 234 -35.64 1.25 -6.95
N ALA A 235 -35.37 1.43 -8.24
CA ALA A 235 -34.62 2.58 -8.72
C ALA A 235 -35.48 3.84 -8.60
N ILE A 236 -34.98 4.84 -7.87
CA ILE A 236 -35.58 6.18 -7.81
C ILE A 236 -35.07 6.99 -9.01
N GLY A 237 -33.77 6.94 -9.25
CA GLY A 237 -33.13 7.61 -10.38
C GLY A 237 -31.64 7.84 -10.14
N PHE A 238 -31.02 8.63 -11.01
CA PHE A 238 -29.59 8.93 -10.95
C PHE A 238 -29.29 10.42 -11.12
N VAL A 239 -28.16 10.82 -10.56
CA VAL A 239 -27.54 12.13 -10.75
C VAL A 239 -26.23 11.98 -11.51
N LYS A 240 -25.93 12.95 -12.39
CA LYS A 240 -24.63 13.07 -13.05
C LYS A 240 -23.70 13.90 -12.20
N VAL A 241 -22.46 13.43 -12.04
CA VAL A 241 -21.42 14.09 -11.26
C VAL A 241 -20.24 14.46 -12.16
N PRO A 242 -19.41 15.44 -11.77
CA PRO A 242 -18.35 15.99 -12.63
C PRO A 242 -17.16 15.04 -12.87
N GLY A 243 -17.16 13.84 -12.30
CA GLY A 243 -16.09 12.87 -12.50
C GLY A 243 -16.38 11.49 -11.93
N PRO A 244 -15.43 10.55 -12.05
CA PRO A 244 -15.60 9.17 -11.62
C PRO A 244 -15.84 9.11 -10.11
N VAL A 245 -16.90 8.43 -9.68
CA VAL A 245 -17.20 8.32 -8.25
C VAL A 245 -16.17 7.42 -7.60
N ARG A 246 -15.60 7.86 -6.48
CA ARG A 246 -14.59 7.12 -5.73
C ARG A 246 -15.13 6.58 -4.41
N GLU A 247 -15.95 7.37 -3.73
CA GLU A 247 -16.52 7.05 -2.43
C GLU A 247 -17.85 7.80 -2.24
N LEU A 248 -18.77 7.18 -1.50
CA LEU A 248 -20.09 7.70 -1.17
C LEU A 248 -20.24 7.65 0.35
N VAL A 249 -20.61 8.77 0.96
CA VAL A 249 -20.76 8.88 2.42
C VAL A 249 -22.05 9.59 2.76
N TRP A 250 -22.95 8.89 3.44
CA TRP A 250 -24.13 9.52 4.02
C TRP A 250 -23.77 10.26 5.30
N SER A 251 -24.46 11.37 5.55
CA SER A 251 -24.34 12.13 6.79
C SER A 251 -24.61 11.25 8.01
N PRO A 252 -23.82 11.40 9.08
CA PRO A 252 -24.00 10.62 10.29
C PRO A 252 -25.33 10.95 11.00
N PRO A 253 -25.81 10.08 11.91
CA PRO A 253 -27.06 10.30 12.65
C PRO A 253 -27.10 11.59 13.48
N THR A 254 -25.94 12.16 13.80
CA THR A 254 -25.81 13.44 14.51
C THR A 254 -26.23 14.65 13.69
N HIS A 255 -26.33 14.53 12.36
CA HIS A 255 -26.74 15.62 11.49
C HIS A 255 -28.27 15.64 11.36
N GLU A 256 -28.86 16.84 11.48
CA GLU A 256 -30.31 17.03 11.35
C GLU A 256 -30.83 16.59 9.98
N LYS A 257 -30.11 16.94 8.92
CA LYS A 257 -30.46 16.60 7.54
C LYS A 257 -29.67 15.39 7.08
N SER A 258 -30.37 14.46 6.43
CA SER A 258 -29.73 13.38 5.68
C SER A 258 -29.17 13.97 4.38
N THR A 259 -27.85 13.92 4.19
CA THR A 259 -27.17 14.36 2.96
C THR A 259 -26.21 13.29 2.49
N LEU A 260 -26.04 13.17 1.17
CA LEU A 260 -25.06 12.28 0.57
C LEU A 260 -23.88 13.10 0.06
N LEU A 261 -22.70 12.80 0.57
CA LEU A 261 -21.42 13.31 0.07
C LEU A 261 -20.88 12.35 -0.99
N ILE A 262 -20.62 12.88 -2.17
CA ILE A 262 -20.10 12.15 -3.32
C ILE A 262 -18.69 12.64 -3.58
N LEU A 263 -17.70 11.77 -3.40
CA LEU A 263 -16.30 12.08 -3.64
C LEU A 263 -15.91 11.57 -5.03
N CYS A 264 -15.53 12.48 -5.91
CA CYS A 264 -15.07 12.14 -7.25
C CYS A 264 -13.54 12.07 -7.28
N GLU A 265 -13.00 11.12 -8.06
CA GLU A 265 -11.56 10.92 -8.18
C GLU A 265 -10.84 12.18 -8.70
N ASN A 266 -11.51 13.05 -9.46
CA ASN A 266 -10.92 14.25 -10.05
C ASN A 266 -10.92 15.50 -9.14
N GLY A 267 -10.93 15.34 -7.82
CA GLY A 267 -10.86 16.50 -6.90
C GLY A 267 -12.19 17.25 -6.73
N HIS A 268 -13.27 16.72 -7.30
CA HIS A 268 -14.61 17.27 -7.14
C HIS A 268 -15.37 16.55 -6.02
N VAL A 269 -16.11 17.32 -5.23
CA VAL A 269 -17.02 16.81 -4.21
C VAL A 269 -18.40 17.39 -4.45
N VAL A 270 -19.41 16.53 -4.45
CA VAL A 270 -20.81 16.94 -4.62
C VAL A 270 -21.58 16.51 -3.38
N GLU A 271 -22.28 17.46 -2.76
CA GLU A 271 -23.24 17.17 -1.69
C GLU A 271 -24.65 17.28 -2.24
N ILE A 272 -25.45 16.22 -2.07
CA ILE A 272 -26.84 16.18 -2.50
C ILE A 272 -27.78 15.87 -1.33
N LEU A 273 -29.01 16.37 -1.43
CA LEU A 273 -30.10 15.94 -0.57
C LEU A 273 -30.78 14.70 -1.16
N PRO A 274 -31.27 13.77 -0.33
CA PRO A 274 -32.02 12.63 -0.79
C PRO A 274 -33.26 13.12 -1.56
N PRO A 275 -33.53 12.57 -2.76
CA PRO A 275 -34.70 12.92 -3.53
C PRO A 275 -35.96 12.43 -2.81
N ASP A 276 -37.00 13.25 -2.87
CA ASP A 276 -38.34 12.85 -2.46
C ASP A 276 -38.94 11.94 -3.55
N PRO A 277 -39.21 10.66 -3.28
CA PRO A 277 -39.68 9.70 -4.29
C PRO A 277 -41.01 10.12 -4.92
N GLU A 278 -41.90 10.78 -4.17
CA GLU A 278 -43.24 11.18 -4.64
C GLU A 278 -43.20 12.38 -5.60
N LYS A 279 -42.09 13.13 -5.61
CA LYS A 279 -41.94 14.36 -6.42
C LYS A 279 -41.17 14.15 -7.72
N GLN A 280 -40.75 12.92 -8.02
CA GLN A 280 -39.91 12.60 -9.19
C GLN A 280 -40.75 11.93 -10.28
N ASP A 281 -40.62 12.40 -11.52
CA ASP A 281 -41.23 11.74 -12.69
C ASP A 281 -40.35 10.56 -13.12
N THR A 282 -40.64 9.37 -12.61
CA THR A 282 -39.95 8.12 -12.96
C THR A 282 -40.47 7.49 -14.26
N VAL A 283 -41.49 8.08 -14.90
CA VAL A 283 -42.13 7.51 -16.09
C VAL A 283 -41.36 7.88 -17.36
N SER A 284 -40.80 9.08 -17.43
CA SER A 284 -40.13 9.59 -18.63
C SER A 284 -38.60 9.47 -18.60
N THR A 285 -37.98 9.59 -17.42
CA THR A 285 -36.52 9.54 -17.27
C THR A 285 -36.12 9.21 -15.84
N PHE A 286 -35.05 8.43 -15.67
CA PHE A 286 -34.43 8.21 -14.36
C PHE A 286 -33.45 9.35 -13.98
N GLU A 287 -33.17 10.31 -14.86
CA GLU A 287 -32.28 11.43 -14.55
C GLU A 287 -32.96 12.46 -13.64
N LEU A 288 -32.43 12.62 -12.42
CA LEU A 288 -32.98 13.50 -11.38
C LEU A 288 -32.51 14.94 -11.59
N LYS A 289 -33.25 15.73 -12.37
CA LYS A 289 -32.84 17.10 -12.75
C LYS A 289 -33.09 18.18 -11.68
N ASN A 290 -34.03 17.95 -10.76
CA ASN A 290 -34.49 18.95 -9.79
C ASN A 290 -33.89 18.76 -8.38
N ILE A 291 -32.66 18.27 -8.28
CA ILE A 291 -31.98 18.09 -6.99
C ILE A 291 -31.05 19.27 -6.71
N SER A 292 -31.16 19.84 -5.51
CA SER A 292 -30.21 20.85 -5.02
C SER A 292 -28.86 20.18 -4.74
N MET A 293 -27.89 20.44 -5.61
CA MET A 293 -26.52 19.94 -5.49
C MET A 293 -25.58 21.08 -5.08
N LYS A 294 -24.78 20.87 -4.03
CA LYS A 294 -23.65 21.76 -3.73
C LYS A 294 -22.39 21.14 -4.29
N HIS A 295 -21.62 21.96 -5.00
CA HIS A 295 -20.43 21.50 -5.70
C HIS A 295 -19.18 22.18 -5.14
N PHE A 296 -18.20 21.39 -4.75
CA PHE A 296 -16.91 21.83 -4.25
C PHE A 296 -15.81 21.31 -5.18
N ALA A 297 -14.95 22.20 -5.66
CA ALA A 297 -13.81 21.84 -6.48
C ALA A 297 -12.52 22.11 -5.71
N PHE A 298 -11.77 21.06 -5.43
CA PHE A 298 -10.50 21.17 -4.73
C PHE A 298 -9.36 21.12 -5.75
N ARG A 299 -8.45 22.08 -5.63
CA ARG A 299 -7.23 22.15 -6.44
C ARG A 299 -6.04 22.11 -5.52
N SER A 300 -4.97 21.43 -5.94
CA SER A 300 -3.72 21.44 -5.19
C SER A 300 -3.12 22.85 -5.20
N ILE A 301 -2.89 23.41 -4.02
CA ILE A 301 -2.21 24.70 -3.83
C ILE A 301 -0.79 24.46 -3.27
N LYS A 302 -0.28 23.22 -3.38
CA LYS A 302 0.99 22.78 -2.77
C LYS A 302 2.18 23.63 -3.22
N SER A 303 2.20 24.05 -4.47
CA SER A 303 3.18 24.99 -5.02
C SER A 303 3.20 26.34 -4.28
N LYS A 304 2.06 26.84 -3.80
CA LYS A 304 1.99 28.06 -2.98
C LYS A 304 2.53 27.83 -1.56
N ILE A 305 2.24 26.67 -0.96
CA ILE A 305 2.73 26.31 0.38
C ILE A 305 4.25 26.10 0.34
N MET A 306 4.75 25.35 -0.65
CA MET A 306 6.17 25.10 -0.84
C MET A 306 6.94 26.41 -1.08
N ARG A 307 6.37 27.33 -1.87
CA ARG A 307 6.95 28.67 -2.04
C ARG A 307 6.99 29.47 -0.76
N ALA A 308 5.92 29.47 0.04
CA ALA A 308 5.91 30.18 1.31
C ALA A 308 6.96 29.63 2.29
N ILE A 309 7.24 28.32 2.23
CA ILE A 309 8.32 27.68 3.00
C ILE A 309 9.69 28.12 2.47
N ILE A 310 9.91 28.05 1.16
CA ILE A 310 11.16 28.50 0.51
C ILE A 310 11.41 30.00 0.78
N GLN A 311 10.39 30.86 0.71
CA GLN A 311 10.47 32.28 1.06
C GLN A 311 10.95 32.48 2.49
N ARG A 312 10.36 31.75 3.45
CA ARG A 312 10.75 31.83 4.87
C ARG A 312 12.19 31.35 5.07
N GLU A 313 12.62 30.32 4.36
CA GLU A 313 13.99 29.79 4.45
C GLU A 313 15.02 30.72 3.81
N GLN A 314 14.77 31.22 2.59
CA GLN A 314 15.63 32.18 1.90
C GLN A 314 15.73 33.49 2.68
N ALA A 315 14.62 34.01 3.21
CA ALA A 315 14.62 35.19 4.08
C ALA A 315 15.43 34.94 5.37
N ARG A 316 15.29 33.76 6.00
CA ARG A 316 16.07 33.39 7.18
C ARG A 316 17.57 33.32 6.88
N GLU A 317 17.96 32.67 5.78
CA GLU A 317 19.36 32.56 5.37
C GLU A 317 19.98 33.91 5.02
N LYS A 318 19.24 34.77 4.30
CA LYS A 318 19.70 36.11 3.94
C LYS A 318 19.86 36.99 5.19
N ARG A 319 18.89 36.97 6.11
CA ARG A 319 19.00 37.64 7.43
C ARG A 319 20.21 37.17 8.22
N GLU A 320 20.46 35.86 8.27
CA GLU A 320 21.63 35.33 8.95
C GLU A 320 22.95 35.76 8.31
N LYS A 321 23.03 35.80 6.97
CA LYS A 321 24.22 36.25 6.24
C LYS A 321 24.48 37.73 6.47
N GLU A 322 23.47 38.58 6.31
CA GLU A 322 23.58 40.03 6.51
C GLU A 322 23.93 40.37 7.97
N LYS A 323 23.32 39.67 8.94
CA LYS A 323 23.66 39.81 10.36
C LYS A 323 25.11 39.42 10.66
N LYS A 324 25.59 38.30 10.11
CA LYS A 324 27.00 37.86 10.24
C LYS A 324 27.97 38.86 9.59
N GLU A 325 27.62 39.44 8.45
CA GLU A 325 28.45 40.44 7.78
C GLU A 325 28.49 41.77 8.55
N ARG A 326 27.35 42.22 9.09
CA ARG A 326 27.24 43.41 9.95
C ARG A 326 28.10 43.25 11.22
N LEU A 327 28.00 42.10 11.89
CA LEU A 327 28.82 41.78 13.07
C LEU A 327 30.33 41.78 12.72
N ARG A 328 30.73 41.17 11.61
CA ARG A 328 32.13 41.21 11.14
C ARG A 328 32.63 42.63 10.86
N LYS A 329 31.79 43.49 10.28
CA LYS A 329 32.15 44.90 10.03
C LYS A 329 32.33 45.66 11.35
N MET A 330 31.46 45.45 12.33
CA MET A 330 31.57 46.07 13.67
C MET A 330 32.84 45.63 14.41
N GLU A 331 33.19 44.34 14.34
CA GLU A 331 34.44 43.81 14.89
C GLU A 331 35.67 44.44 14.24
N GLN A 332 35.68 44.60 12.91
CA GLN A 332 36.78 45.24 12.18
C GLN A 332 36.92 46.74 12.48
N LEU A 333 35.82 47.42 12.80
CA LEU A 333 35.77 48.83 13.18
C LEU A 333 36.09 49.05 14.67
N GLY A 334 36.29 48.00 15.46
CA GLY A 334 36.62 48.09 16.89
C GLY A 334 35.48 48.61 17.76
N GLN A 335 34.23 48.46 17.32
CA GLN A 335 33.04 48.85 18.08
C GLN A 335 32.62 47.75 19.06
N GLU A 336 32.21 48.12 20.29
CA GLU A 336 31.63 47.16 21.25
C GLU A 336 30.26 46.68 20.76
N ILE A 337 30.12 45.36 20.58
CA ILE A 337 28.86 44.71 20.19
C ILE A 337 27.91 44.74 21.38
N THR A 338 26.79 45.48 21.28
CA THR A 338 25.79 45.54 22.35
C THR A 338 24.71 44.46 22.21
N GLU A 339 23.98 44.13 23.29
CA GLU A 339 22.84 43.18 23.24
C GLU A 339 21.76 43.60 22.23
N LYS A 340 21.66 44.90 21.94
CA LYS A 340 20.71 45.45 20.97
C LYS A 340 21.10 45.13 19.53
N ASP A 341 22.39 45.12 19.20
CA ASP A 341 22.90 44.73 17.87
C ASP A 341 22.72 43.23 17.60
N LEU A 342 22.66 42.41 18.65
CA LEU A 342 22.32 41.00 18.57
C LEU A 342 20.83 40.74 18.35
N GLN A 343 19.96 41.73 18.63
CA GLN A 343 18.50 41.63 18.50
C GLN A 343 17.93 42.33 17.27
N ASP A 344 18.66 43.28 16.67
CA ASP A 344 18.25 43.95 15.43
C ASP A 344 18.30 42.98 14.22
N ASP A 345 17.15 42.80 13.57
CA ASP A 345 17.00 42.00 12.35
C ASP A 345 17.05 42.92 11.11
N PRO A 346 17.88 42.63 10.10
CA PRO A 346 17.93 43.44 8.87
C PRO A 346 16.69 43.24 7.99
N GLU A 347 16.25 44.31 7.32
CA GLU A 347 15.20 44.26 6.30
C GLU A 347 15.76 43.65 4.99
N VAL A 348 15.04 42.66 4.44
CA VAL A 348 15.44 41.92 3.25
C VAL A 348 14.53 42.28 2.08
N GLU A 349 15.09 42.81 0.98
CA GLU A 349 14.39 42.92 -0.30
C GLU A 349 14.17 41.51 -0.90
N GLU A 350 12.91 41.20 -1.21
CA GLU A 350 12.45 39.92 -1.77
C GLU A 350 12.49 39.95 -3.31
N GLU A 351 13.15 38.96 -3.93
CA GLU A 351 13.08 38.75 -5.37
C GLU A 351 11.68 38.23 -5.79
N PRO A 352 11.13 38.67 -6.93
CA PRO A 352 9.83 38.23 -7.39
C PRO A 352 9.88 36.75 -7.82
N LEU A 353 9.00 35.94 -7.24
CA LEU A 353 8.91 34.51 -7.54
C LEU A 353 8.23 34.24 -8.90
N PRO A 354 8.50 33.06 -9.51
CA PRO A 354 7.75 32.57 -10.67
C PRO A 354 6.26 32.39 -10.35
N ASP A 355 5.39 32.40 -11.37
CA ASP A 355 3.92 32.34 -11.24
C ASP A 355 3.40 31.03 -10.63
N ILE A 356 2.26 31.07 -9.92
CA ILE A 356 1.67 29.93 -9.20
C ILE A 356 1.38 28.78 -10.16
N TYR A 357 2.08 27.66 -9.96
CA TYR A 357 1.83 26.43 -10.71
C TYR A 357 0.62 25.70 -10.11
N ILE A 358 -0.54 25.85 -10.73
CA ILE A 358 -1.71 25.01 -10.45
C ILE A 358 -1.65 23.87 -11.47
N PRO A 359 -1.48 22.61 -11.03
CA PRO A 359 -1.48 21.48 -11.96
C PRO A 359 -2.75 21.48 -12.80
N GLU A 360 -2.62 21.20 -14.10
CA GLU A 360 -3.79 21.07 -14.98
C GLU A 360 -4.72 19.93 -14.53
N THR A 361 -4.13 18.85 -14.00
CA THR A 361 -4.85 17.72 -13.42
C THR A 361 -5.00 17.88 -11.89
N PRO A 362 -6.24 17.93 -11.36
CA PRO A 362 -6.46 18.02 -9.92
C PRO A 362 -5.98 16.76 -9.19
N SER A 363 -5.51 16.93 -7.94
CA SER A 363 -5.15 15.83 -7.04
C SER A 363 -6.33 14.87 -6.84
N ARG A 364 -6.02 13.57 -6.85
CA ARG A 364 -7.05 12.56 -6.67
C ARG A 364 -7.58 12.56 -5.24
N ILE A 365 -8.90 12.44 -5.07
CA ILE A 365 -9.48 12.23 -3.74
C ILE A 365 -9.28 10.76 -3.36
N LEU A 366 -8.68 10.53 -2.19
CA LEU A 366 -8.45 9.18 -1.66
C LEU A 366 -9.62 8.70 -0.81
N CYS A 367 -10.05 9.54 0.13
CA CYS A 367 -11.22 9.31 0.97
C CYS A 367 -11.72 10.61 1.61
N GLY A 368 -12.88 10.56 2.25
CA GLY A 368 -13.41 11.69 3.02
C GLY A 368 -14.58 11.32 3.91
N PHE A 369 -14.91 12.18 4.88
CA PHE A 369 -16.00 11.94 5.81
C PHE A 369 -16.52 13.25 6.42
N TYR A 370 -17.76 13.23 6.89
CA TYR A 370 -18.38 14.34 7.61
C TYR A 370 -17.79 14.53 9.01
N SER A 371 -17.46 15.76 9.40
CA SER A 371 -17.04 16.09 10.78
C SER A 371 -18.19 16.68 11.60
N GLU A 372 -18.63 17.86 11.21
CA GLU A 372 -19.72 18.62 11.84
C GLU A 372 -20.80 18.92 10.80
N PRO A 373 -22.02 19.29 11.20
CA PRO A 373 -23.06 19.68 10.26
C PRO A 373 -22.57 20.77 9.28
N GLY A 374 -22.51 20.42 8.00
CA GLY A 374 -22.02 21.31 6.93
C GLY A 374 -20.50 21.34 6.73
N GLN A 375 -19.73 20.53 7.45
CA GLN A 375 -18.28 20.38 7.32
C GLN A 375 -17.89 18.93 7.03
N PHE A 376 -16.84 18.75 6.24
CA PHE A 376 -16.27 17.44 5.94
C PHE A 376 -14.76 17.56 5.74
N TRP A 377 -14.07 16.45 5.99
CA TRP A 377 -12.65 16.30 5.73
C TRP A 377 -12.42 15.46 4.48
N LEU A 378 -11.33 15.76 3.77
CA LEU A 378 -10.88 15.02 2.61
C LEU A 378 -9.41 14.67 2.76
N CYS A 379 -9.06 13.50 2.25
CA CYS A 379 -7.68 13.11 1.96
C CYS A 379 -7.45 13.19 0.45
N LEU A 380 -6.40 13.92 0.05
CA LEU A 380 -6.01 14.11 -1.35
C LEU A 380 -4.67 13.42 -1.60
N SER A 381 -4.51 12.80 -2.76
CA SER A 381 -3.25 12.18 -3.17
C SER A 381 -2.21 13.24 -3.53
N ASP A 382 -0.97 13.01 -3.10
CA ASP A 382 0.19 13.71 -3.65
C ASP A 382 0.51 13.14 -5.04
N LEU A 383 0.11 13.86 -6.09
CA LEU A 383 0.41 13.54 -7.51
C LEU A 383 1.90 13.62 -7.87
N GLU A 384 2.81 13.84 -6.91
CA GLU A 384 4.25 14.00 -7.18
C GLU A 384 5.06 12.70 -7.13
N LYS A 385 4.43 11.53 -6.91
CA LYS A 385 5.14 10.24 -7.05
C LYS A 385 5.34 9.79 -8.50
N ASP A 386 4.81 10.52 -9.48
CA ASP A 386 5.13 10.31 -10.91
C ASP A 386 6.22 11.26 -11.43
N ARG A 387 6.93 11.98 -10.56
CA ARG A 387 8.33 12.25 -10.88
C ARG A 387 9.04 10.90 -10.76
N ILE A 388 9.18 10.22 -11.89
CA ILE A 388 10.37 9.43 -12.16
C ILE A 388 11.50 10.37 -11.73
N VAL A 389 12.11 10.08 -10.59
CA VAL A 389 13.39 10.69 -10.27
C VAL A 389 14.25 10.15 -11.38
N ASP A 390 14.50 10.96 -12.42
CA ASP A 390 15.52 10.62 -13.39
C ASP A 390 16.73 10.24 -12.54
N ASP A 391 17.18 9.00 -12.69
CA ASP A 391 18.40 8.56 -12.04
C ASP A 391 19.44 9.64 -12.30
N ILE A 392 20.24 9.97 -11.28
CA ILE A 392 21.26 10.99 -11.40
C ILE A 392 22.20 10.58 -12.54
N GLU A 393 21.96 11.10 -13.74
CA GLU A 393 22.77 10.81 -14.93
C GLU A 393 24.13 11.52 -14.88
N ASP A 394 24.37 12.37 -13.88
CA ASP A 394 25.66 13.01 -13.67
C ASP A 394 26.62 12.04 -12.96
N PRO A 395 27.68 11.55 -13.63
CA PRO A 395 28.66 10.64 -13.03
C PRO A 395 29.43 11.26 -11.86
N ASN A 396 29.32 12.58 -11.63
CA ASN A 396 29.98 13.29 -10.53
C ASN A 396 29.05 13.65 -9.36
N ALA A 397 27.75 13.40 -9.47
CA ALA A 397 26.80 13.71 -8.41
C ALA A 397 26.72 12.55 -7.41
N TYR A 398 27.22 12.77 -6.20
CA TYR A 398 27.20 11.79 -5.12
C TYR A 398 25.77 11.54 -4.63
N SER A 399 25.34 10.28 -4.58
CA SER A 399 24.11 9.90 -3.88
C SER A 399 24.16 10.37 -2.42
N ILE A 400 22.99 10.71 -1.84
CA ILE A 400 22.85 11.18 -0.46
C ILE A 400 23.53 10.20 0.53
N GLU A 401 23.47 8.91 0.23
CA GLU A 401 24.08 7.85 1.03
C GLU A 401 25.61 7.86 0.93
N ASN A 402 26.17 8.06 -0.27
CA ASN A 402 27.62 8.18 -0.48
C ASN A 402 28.19 9.46 0.17
N ALA A 403 27.46 10.57 0.13
CA ALA A 403 27.85 11.80 0.81
C ALA A 403 27.89 11.62 2.34
N LYS A 404 26.93 10.88 2.90
CA LYS A 404 26.87 10.57 4.33
C LYS A 404 28.02 9.66 4.77
N GLN A 405 28.32 8.61 4.00
CA GLN A 405 29.45 7.72 4.27
C GLN A 405 30.79 8.45 4.20
N LYS A 406 30.97 9.34 3.22
CA LYS A 406 32.18 10.16 3.10
C LYS A 406 32.33 11.14 4.26
N MET A 407 31.26 11.82 4.66
CA MET A 407 31.27 12.74 5.81
C MET A 407 31.64 12.01 7.11
N GLU A 408 31.15 10.79 7.30
CA GLU A 408 31.48 9.96 8.46
C GLU A 408 32.94 9.46 8.42
N MET A 409 33.45 9.10 7.24
CA MET A 409 34.85 8.74 7.03
C MET A 409 35.79 9.93 7.30
N ASP A 410 35.45 11.12 6.80
CA ASP A 410 36.22 12.35 7.01
C ASP A 410 36.25 12.73 8.50
N ARG A 411 35.12 12.55 9.22
CA ARG A 411 35.06 12.72 10.68
C ARG A 411 36.00 11.75 11.40
N MET A 412 35.98 10.47 11.02
CA MET A 412 36.87 9.45 11.61
C MET A 412 38.35 9.76 11.36
N ILE A 413 38.70 10.22 10.16
CA ILE A 413 40.09 10.60 9.83
C ILE A 413 40.53 11.77 10.70
N LYS A 414 39.69 12.82 10.84
CA LYS A 414 40.01 13.98 11.66
C LYS A 414 40.23 13.62 13.13
N GLU A 415 39.36 12.79 13.71
CA GLU A 415 39.53 12.29 15.08
C GLU A 415 40.81 11.46 15.25
N ALA A 416 41.18 10.65 14.24
CA ALA A 416 42.42 9.89 14.26
C ALA A 416 43.66 10.79 14.18
N GLU A 417 43.62 11.87 13.40
CA GLU A 417 44.69 12.86 13.32
C GLU A 417 44.87 13.65 14.62
N GLU A 418 43.77 14.06 15.27
CA GLU A 418 43.82 14.72 16.58
C GLU A 418 44.44 13.79 17.64
N LYS A 419 44.05 12.52 17.68
CA LYS A 419 44.66 11.52 18.56
C LYS A 419 46.15 11.32 18.27
N LYS A 420 46.56 11.30 16.99
CA LYS A 420 47.98 11.24 16.60
C LYS A 420 48.74 12.49 17.06
N ALA A 421 48.15 13.67 16.93
CA ALA A 421 48.76 14.93 17.36
C ALA A 421 48.99 14.99 18.88
N ILE A 422 48.01 14.53 19.67
CA ILE A 422 48.14 14.43 21.13
C ILE A 422 49.28 13.47 21.51
N LYS A 423 49.33 12.27 20.90
CA LYS A 423 50.40 11.30 21.15
C LYS A 423 51.78 11.87 20.78
N ARG A 424 51.90 12.58 19.66
CA ARG A 424 53.16 13.24 19.26
C ARG A 424 53.62 14.27 20.29
N LYS A 425 52.71 15.10 20.84
CA LYS A 425 53.03 16.05 21.90
C LYS A 425 53.52 15.35 23.18
N LEU A 426 52.86 14.27 23.59
CA LEU A 426 53.27 13.48 24.75
C LEU A 426 54.66 12.86 24.55
N LEU A 427 54.92 12.31 23.36
CA LEU A 427 56.18 11.66 23.03
C LEU A 427 57.33 12.67 23.00
N ALA A 428 57.09 13.89 22.50
CA ALA A 428 58.05 14.98 22.56
C ALA A 428 58.35 15.43 24.00
N LYS A 429 57.34 15.46 24.88
CA LYS A 429 57.52 15.75 26.32
C LYS A 429 58.39 14.69 27.00
N LEU A 430 58.05 13.41 26.80
CA LEU A 430 58.82 12.27 27.34
C LEU A 430 60.27 12.27 26.83
N GLN A 431 60.49 12.58 25.55
CA GLN A 431 61.85 12.72 25.00
C GLN A 431 62.64 13.84 25.67
N LYS A 432 61.99 14.97 26.00
CA LYS A 432 62.63 16.09 26.71
C LYS A 432 62.98 15.70 28.14
N GLU A 433 62.06 15.06 28.86
CA GLU A 433 62.29 14.54 30.22
C GLU A 433 63.40 13.50 30.23
N PHE A 434 63.40 12.57 29.27
CA PHE A 434 64.45 11.56 29.14
C PHE A 434 65.82 12.19 28.87
N LYS A 435 65.90 13.23 28.02
CA LYS A 435 67.15 13.98 27.81
C LYS A 435 67.63 14.67 29.08
N GLN A 436 66.73 15.24 29.88
CA GLN A 436 67.08 15.84 31.17
C GLN A 436 67.59 14.80 32.18
N LEU A 437 66.95 13.63 32.24
CA LEU A 437 67.38 12.51 33.07
C LEU A 437 68.75 11.98 32.65
N LEU A 438 69.00 11.87 31.34
CA LEU A 438 70.33 11.51 30.82
C LEU A 438 71.40 12.52 31.23
N LEU A 439 71.08 13.81 31.26
CA LEU A 439 72.01 14.84 31.72
C LEU A 439 72.31 14.67 33.22
N LYS A 440 71.26 14.57 34.05
CA LYS A 440 71.39 14.34 35.50
C LYS A 440 72.16 13.07 35.83
N ASN A 441 71.98 12.02 35.04
CA ASN A 441 72.70 10.76 35.22
C ASN A 441 74.19 10.88 34.89
N LYS A 442 74.60 11.79 33.98
CA LYS A 442 76.01 12.07 33.71
C LYS A 442 76.69 12.89 34.80
N ASP A 443 75.93 13.70 35.51
CA ASP A 443 76.44 14.53 36.63
C ASP A 443 76.64 13.74 37.93
N LEU A 444 76.20 12.47 37.98
CA LEU A 444 76.41 11.57 39.12
C LEU A 444 77.81 10.92 39.07
N PRO A 445 78.43 10.60 40.24
CA PRO A 445 79.71 9.86 40.28
C PRO A 445 79.64 8.50 39.57
N GLU A 446 80.72 8.07 38.90
CA GLU A 446 80.74 6.89 38.00
C GLU A 446 80.14 5.61 38.61
N HIS A 447 80.30 5.38 39.92
CA HIS A 447 79.79 4.18 40.60
C HIS A 447 78.25 4.16 40.83
N VAL A 448 77.55 5.28 40.53
CA VAL A 448 76.08 5.43 40.70
C VAL A 448 75.39 5.73 39.36
N GLN A 449 76.13 5.85 38.27
CA GLN A 449 75.55 6.14 36.96
C GLN A 449 74.77 4.94 36.42
N PHE A 450 73.54 5.17 35.96
CA PHE A 450 72.76 4.14 35.26
C PHE A 450 73.31 3.96 33.84
N HIS A 451 73.95 2.84 33.57
CA HIS A 451 74.33 2.48 32.20
C HIS A 451 73.11 1.98 31.42
N ARG A 452 73.04 2.36 30.14
CA ARG A 452 71.96 1.94 29.24
C ARG A 452 72.01 0.42 29.09
N ALA A 453 71.10 -0.29 29.75
CA ALA A 453 70.94 -1.72 29.52
C ALA A 453 70.60 -1.94 28.04
N VAL A 454 71.53 -2.54 27.31
CA VAL A 454 71.26 -3.04 25.96
C VAL A 454 70.31 -4.21 26.15
N CYS A 455 69.00 -3.99 25.98
CA CYS A 455 68.08 -5.10 25.72
C CYS A 455 68.57 -5.80 24.46
N GLN A 456 69.36 -6.86 24.64
CA GLN A 456 69.53 -7.87 23.60
C GLN A 456 68.13 -8.38 23.30
N LYS A 457 67.63 -8.08 22.10
CA LYS A 457 66.49 -8.81 21.54
C LYS A 457 66.94 -10.26 21.47
N THR A 458 66.45 -11.09 22.38
CA THR A 458 66.28 -12.52 22.08
C THR A 458 65.44 -12.59 20.80
N LYS A 459 65.98 -13.28 19.80
CA LYS A 459 65.31 -13.55 18.52
C LYS A 459 64.00 -14.28 18.75
#